data_AF-A0A2D7M1R3-F1
#
_entry.id   AF-A0A2D7M1R3-F1
#
_cell.length_a   1.000
_cell.length_b   1.000
_cell.length_c   1.000
_cell.angle_alpha   90.00
_cell.angle_beta   90.00
_cell.angle_gamma   90.00
#
_symmetry.space_group_name_H-M   'P 1'
#
loop_
_entity.id
_entity.type
_entity.pdbx_description
1 polymer ?
#
loop_
_entity_poly.entity_id
_entity_poly.type
_entity_poly.pdbx_seq_one_letter_code
_entity_poly.pdbx_strand_id
1 'polypeptide(L)'
;MITTLNRPLNTYKMNYDVETSLNNIGDLNNKLFCTFTTLEHLDDLIQNITSQYVIIYNKMFVLEIVGSDEYVVTYNVDQGNVQSIPDNTILVHRKKESNTLYTINALNELIKKLNNGVVDTKFKVDWQHYRNCVLLTQHNELNQLNTKIHKIIEV
;
A
#
# COMPACT_ATOMS: atom_id res chain seq x y z
N MET A 1 25.49 15.90 -33.81
CA MET A 1 24.37 16.26 -32.92
C MET A 1 23.92 15.00 -32.22
N ILE A 2 24.04 14.95 -30.90
CA ILE A 2 23.69 13.78 -30.10
C ILE A 2 22.28 14.05 -29.56
N THR A 3 21.29 13.35 -30.09
CA THR A 3 19.90 13.46 -29.63
C THR A 3 19.78 12.64 -28.36
N THR A 4 19.97 13.26 -27.20
CA THR A 4 19.68 12.62 -25.91
C THR A 4 18.17 12.54 -25.77
N LEU A 5 17.66 11.31 -25.89
CA LEU A 5 16.27 10.97 -25.64
C LEU A 5 16.02 11.13 -24.13
N ASN A 6 15.60 12.32 -23.72
CA ASN A 6 15.16 12.61 -22.35
C ASN A 6 13.83 11.88 -22.11
N ARG A 7 13.90 10.58 -21.81
CA ARG A 7 12.73 9.81 -21.38
C ARG A 7 12.31 10.37 -20.03
N PRO A 8 11.11 10.97 -19.89
CA PRO A 8 10.59 11.22 -18.56
C PRO A 8 10.51 9.86 -17.85
N LEU A 9 11.01 9.78 -16.60
CA LEU A 9 10.79 8.62 -15.75
C LEU A 9 9.29 8.29 -15.84
N ASN A 10 8.96 7.07 -16.26
CA ASN A 10 7.61 6.53 -16.17
C ASN A 10 7.30 6.28 -14.69
N THR A 11 7.16 7.35 -13.92
CA THR A 11 6.46 7.32 -12.65
C THR A 11 5.00 7.17 -13.03
N TYR A 12 4.43 5.98 -12.85
CA TYR A 12 2.99 5.81 -12.88
C TYR A 12 2.39 6.92 -12.01
N LYS A 13 1.53 7.76 -12.58
CA LYS A 13 0.94 8.91 -11.88
C LYS A 13 0.40 8.44 -10.51
N MET A 14 1.08 8.82 -9.44
CA MET A 14 0.89 8.44 -8.03
C MET A 14 -0.40 9.03 -7.44
N ASN A 15 -1.53 8.86 -8.12
CA ASN A 15 -2.86 9.25 -7.68
C ASN A 15 -3.63 8.00 -7.22
N TYR A 16 -3.04 7.24 -6.30
CA TYR A 16 -3.78 6.20 -5.57
C TYR A 16 -4.55 6.87 -4.42
N ASP A 17 -5.56 6.19 -3.86
CA ASP A 17 -6.41 6.70 -2.78
C ASP A 17 -5.61 7.18 -1.55
N VAL A 18 -5.21 8.45 -1.55
CA VAL A 18 -4.66 9.13 -0.38
C VAL A 18 -5.85 9.57 0.47
N GLU A 19 -6.26 8.73 1.44
CA GLU A 19 -7.25 9.14 2.43
C GLU A 19 -6.64 10.16 3.40
N THR A 20 -6.96 11.44 3.20
CA THR A 20 -6.52 12.58 4.03
C THR A 20 -7.26 12.69 5.36
N SER A 21 -8.28 11.85 5.61
CA SER A 21 -9.25 12.06 6.70
C SER A 21 -9.08 11.04 7.82
N LEU A 22 -8.47 11.47 8.94
CA LEU A 22 -8.23 10.64 10.14
C LEU A 22 -9.48 10.47 11.05
N ASN A 23 -10.68 10.82 10.59
CA ASN A 23 -11.80 11.23 11.44
C ASN A 23 -12.87 10.16 11.75
N ASN A 24 -12.52 8.89 12.00
CA ASN A 24 -13.48 7.92 12.55
C ASN A 24 -12.89 6.98 13.61
N ILE A 25 -12.85 7.51 14.83
CA ILE A 25 -13.33 6.97 16.12
C ILE A 25 -13.22 5.45 16.36
N GLY A 26 -12.33 5.08 17.30
CA GLY A 26 -12.75 4.27 18.45
C GLY A 26 -12.20 2.85 18.60
N ASP A 27 -11.66 2.23 17.55
CA ASP A 27 -11.24 0.83 17.65
C ASP A 27 -9.97 0.59 16.82
N LEU A 28 -8.88 0.22 17.50
CA LEU A 28 -7.52 -0.08 16.98
C LEU A 28 -6.63 1.14 16.68
N ASN A 29 -5.83 1.53 17.67
CA ASN A 29 -4.74 2.53 17.59
C ASN A 29 -3.62 2.20 16.58
N ASN A 30 -3.75 1.12 15.80
CA ASN A 30 -2.71 0.58 14.93
C ASN A 30 -3.11 0.77 13.47
N LYS A 31 -2.45 1.70 12.77
CA LYS A 31 -2.65 1.90 11.33
C LYS A 31 -1.56 1.16 10.56
N LEU A 32 -1.96 0.42 9.53
CA LEU A 32 -1.02 -0.21 8.61
C LEU A 32 -0.78 0.73 7.43
N PHE A 33 0.40 1.33 7.41
CA PHE A 33 0.86 2.13 6.29
C PHE A 33 1.59 1.29 5.28
N CYS A 34 1.53 1.76 4.04
CA CYS A 34 2.10 1.15 2.87
C CYS A 34 2.70 2.29 2.02
N THR A 35 4.02 2.36 1.96
CA THR A 35 4.73 3.41 1.23
C THR A 35 5.44 2.83 0.03
N PHE A 36 5.25 3.46 -1.13
CA PHE A 36 5.89 3.07 -2.38
C PHE A 36 7.24 3.76 -2.51
N THR A 37 8.24 3.02 -2.96
CA THR A 37 9.60 3.51 -3.17
C THR A 37 10.31 2.71 -4.27
N THR A 38 11.50 3.13 -4.65
CA THR A 38 12.41 2.37 -5.52
C THR A 38 13.51 1.71 -4.68
N LEU A 39 14.24 0.77 -5.28
CA LEU A 39 15.36 0.12 -4.60
C LEU A 39 16.41 1.11 -4.10
N GLU A 40 16.68 2.17 -4.88
CA GLU A 40 17.68 3.19 -4.56
C GLU A 40 17.31 4.03 -3.33
N HIS A 41 16.02 4.31 -3.12
CA HIS A 41 15.52 5.11 -2.02
C HIS A 41 14.99 4.29 -0.83
N LEU A 42 15.14 2.97 -0.88
CA LEU A 42 14.58 2.06 0.11
C LEU A 42 15.20 2.30 1.50
N ASP A 43 16.52 2.34 1.59
CA ASP A 43 17.23 2.50 2.87
C ASP A 43 16.96 3.88 3.50
N ASP A 44 16.94 4.94 2.69
CA ASP A 44 16.58 6.29 3.13
C ASP A 44 15.15 6.35 3.66
N LEU A 45 14.20 5.69 2.97
CA LEU A 45 12.81 5.62 3.40
C LEU A 45 12.70 4.88 4.75
N ILE A 46 13.39 3.75 4.90
CA ILE A 46 13.41 2.98 6.14
C ILE A 46 13.94 3.84 7.30
N GLN A 47 15.06 4.52 7.10
CA GLN A 47 15.64 5.40 8.12
C GLN A 47 14.67 6.53 8.48
N ASN A 48 14.05 7.15 7.48
CA ASN A 48 13.07 8.21 7.67
C ASN A 48 11.86 7.71 8.48
N ILE A 49 11.29 6.55 8.11
CA ILE A 49 10.16 5.93 8.81
C ILE A 49 10.53 5.66 10.27
N THR A 50 11.67 5.01 10.54
CA THR A 50 12.10 4.68 11.91
C THR A 50 12.43 5.90 12.76
N SER A 51 12.84 7.01 12.15
CA SER A 51 13.11 8.27 12.86
C SER A 51 11.84 9.05 13.19
N GLN A 52 10.78 8.94 12.38
CA GLN A 52 9.55 9.71 12.55
C GLN A 52 8.47 8.93 13.30
N TYR A 53 8.48 7.60 13.20
CA TYR A 53 7.41 6.74 13.68
C TYR A 53 7.90 5.69 14.65
N VAL A 54 7.10 5.46 15.70
CA VAL A 54 7.24 4.26 16.53
C VAL A 54 6.56 3.11 15.81
N ILE A 55 7.35 2.15 15.34
CA ILE A 55 6.86 0.99 14.59
C ILE A 55 6.34 -0.07 15.56
N ILE A 56 5.05 -0.33 15.49
CA ILE A 56 4.40 -1.35 16.32
C ILE A 56 4.83 -2.73 15.85
N TYR A 57 5.10 -3.62 16.80
CA TYR A 57 5.60 -4.98 16.59
C TYR A 57 7.03 -5.08 16.06
N ASN A 58 7.76 -3.95 15.99
CA ASN A 58 9.16 -3.93 15.61
C ASN A 58 9.44 -4.62 14.27
N LYS A 59 8.46 -4.60 13.35
CA LYS A 59 8.55 -5.30 12.06
C LYS A 59 8.02 -4.45 10.92
N MET A 60 8.84 -4.38 9.86
CA MET A 60 8.46 -3.82 8.57
C MET A 60 8.64 -4.88 7.49
N PHE A 61 7.73 -4.92 6.52
CA PHE A 61 7.81 -5.83 5.38
C PHE A 61 8.09 -5.04 4.13
N VAL A 62 9.21 -5.34 3.48
CA VAL A 62 9.54 -4.86 2.14
C VAL A 62 9.04 -5.88 1.14
N LEU A 63 8.13 -5.44 0.29
CA LEU A 63 7.53 -6.22 -0.78
C LEU A 63 8.04 -5.66 -2.11
N GLU A 64 8.43 -6.53 -3.02
CA GLU A 64 8.76 -6.20 -4.41
C GLU A 64 7.49 -6.32 -5.25
N ILE A 65 7.24 -5.37 -6.13
CA ILE A 65 6.14 -5.44 -7.11
C ILE A 65 6.62 -6.27 -8.30
N VAL A 66 5.92 -7.37 -8.56
CA VAL A 66 6.29 -8.28 -9.66
C VAL A 66 6.10 -7.58 -11.00
N GLY A 67 7.19 -7.45 -11.76
CA GLY A 67 7.18 -6.82 -13.08
C GLY A 67 7.35 -5.30 -13.06
N SER A 68 7.70 -4.71 -11.92
CA SER A 68 8.12 -3.31 -11.77
C SER A 68 9.44 -3.25 -10.98
N ASP A 69 10.17 -2.14 -11.09
CA ASP A 69 11.37 -1.84 -10.28
C ASP A 69 11.00 -1.16 -8.94
N GLU A 70 9.72 -1.28 -8.56
CA GLU A 70 9.12 -0.64 -7.40
C GLU A 70 9.01 -1.59 -6.20
N TYR A 71 9.20 -1.01 -5.03
CA TYR A 71 9.12 -1.67 -3.74
C TYR A 71 8.05 -0.99 -2.89
N VAL A 72 7.47 -1.78 -2.00
CA VAL A 72 6.43 -1.38 -1.07
C VAL A 72 6.89 -1.73 0.33
N VAL A 73 7.01 -0.73 1.18
CA VAL A 73 7.31 -0.93 2.59
C VAL A 73 6.01 -0.84 3.38
N THR A 74 5.70 -1.89 4.13
CA THR A 74 4.52 -1.92 5.01
C THR A 74 4.93 -1.96 6.46
N TYR A 75 4.31 -1.11 7.27
CA TYR A 75 4.66 -0.90 8.67
C TYR A 75 3.44 -0.46 9.48
N ASN A 76 3.35 -0.95 10.72
CA ASN A 76 2.28 -0.56 11.63
C ASN A 76 2.76 0.62 12.48
N VAL A 77 1.95 1.68 12.57
CA VAL A 77 2.27 2.84 13.40
C VAL A 77 1.22 3.06 14.48
N ASP A 78 1.68 3.65 15.59
CA ASP A 78 0.81 4.17 16.64
C ASP A 78 0.29 5.56 16.24
N GLN A 79 -1.03 5.73 16.26
CA GLN A 79 -1.71 6.97 15.92
C GLN A 79 -1.27 8.16 16.79
N GLY A 80 -0.77 7.92 18.01
CA GLY A 80 -0.29 8.97 18.91
C GLY A 80 0.92 9.77 18.40
N ASN A 81 1.67 9.24 17.43
CA ASN A 81 2.95 9.81 16.97
C ASN A 81 2.96 10.23 15.50
N VAL A 82 1.83 10.20 14.80
CA VAL A 82 1.77 10.57 13.38
C VAL A 82 1.67 12.09 13.24
N GLN A 83 2.81 12.77 13.04
CA GLN A 83 2.84 14.22 12.77
C GLN A 83 2.76 14.57 11.28
N SER A 84 3.31 13.73 10.39
CA SER A 84 3.32 13.97 8.94
C SER A 84 3.48 12.69 8.13
N ILE A 85 2.47 12.30 7.35
CA ILE A 85 2.48 11.09 6.51
C ILE A 85 3.52 11.29 5.37
N PRO A 86 4.45 10.34 5.13
CA PRO A 86 5.40 10.46 4.03
C PRO A 86 4.68 10.46 2.68
N ASP A 87 5.24 11.15 1.69
CA ASP A 87 4.73 11.10 0.33
C ASP A 87 4.64 9.65 -0.17
N ASN A 88 3.67 9.39 -1.05
CA ASN A 88 3.42 8.04 -1.61
C ASN A 88 3.05 6.98 -0.55
N THR A 89 2.53 7.40 0.59
CA THR A 89 2.02 6.50 1.62
C THR A 89 0.51 6.41 1.54
N ILE A 90 0.00 5.19 1.56
CA ILE A 90 -1.43 4.89 1.62
C ILE A 90 -1.75 4.09 2.89
N LEU A 91 -2.98 4.24 3.37
CA LEU A 91 -3.53 3.41 4.43
C LEU A 91 -4.13 2.16 3.82
N VAL A 92 -3.70 1.00 4.30
CA VAL A 92 -4.16 -0.29 3.78
C VAL A 92 -4.67 -1.17 4.89
N HIS A 93 -5.56 -2.07 4.51
CA HIS A 93 -5.98 -3.20 5.33
C HIS A 93 -5.27 -4.46 4.84
N ARG A 94 -5.18 -5.47 5.72
CA ARG A 94 -4.52 -6.75 5.41
C ARG A 94 -5.43 -7.93 5.66
N LYS A 95 -5.53 -8.81 4.66
CA LYS A 95 -5.98 -10.19 4.84
C LYS A 95 -4.77 -11.08 5.07
N LYS A 96 -4.63 -11.57 6.30
CA LYS A 96 -3.48 -12.37 6.74
C LYS A 96 -3.41 -13.72 6.01
N GLU A 97 -4.56 -14.36 5.78
CA GLU A 97 -4.66 -15.68 5.16
C GLU A 97 -4.13 -15.75 3.73
N SER A 98 -4.31 -14.68 2.96
CA SER A 98 -3.90 -14.57 1.56
C SER A 98 -2.69 -13.65 1.35
N ASN A 99 -2.18 -13.00 2.41
CA ASN A 99 -1.22 -11.90 2.31
C ASN A 99 -1.65 -10.82 1.30
N THR A 100 -2.94 -10.49 1.29
CA THR A 100 -3.49 -9.43 0.45
C THR A 100 -3.52 -8.12 1.23
N LEU A 101 -3.03 -7.06 0.61
CA LEU A 101 -3.18 -5.68 1.08
C LEU A 101 -4.23 -4.99 0.21
N TYR A 102 -5.08 -4.15 0.80
CA TYR A 102 -6.13 -3.47 0.04
C TYR A 102 -6.56 -2.16 0.69
N THR A 103 -6.97 -1.18 -0.13
CA THR A 103 -7.71 0.00 0.36
C THR A 103 -9.21 -0.29 0.42
N ILE A 104 -9.97 0.47 1.22
CA ILE A 104 -11.44 0.32 1.30
C ILE A 104 -12.08 0.52 -0.08
N ASN A 105 -11.58 1.50 -0.84
CA ASN A 105 -12.05 1.76 -2.20
C ASN A 105 -11.78 0.59 -3.14
N ALA A 106 -10.59 -0.02 -3.06
CA ALA A 106 -10.26 -1.21 -3.84
C ALA A 106 -11.15 -2.40 -3.50
N LEU A 107 -11.48 -2.58 -2.22
CA LEU A 107 -12.44 -3.60 -1.80
C LEU A 107 -13.85 -3.32 -2.37
N ASN A 108 -14.32 -2.08 -2.33
CA ASN A 108 -15.63 -1.72 -2.88
C ASN A 108 -15.70 -1.97 -4.39
N GLU A 109 -14.68 -1.57 -5.14
CA GLU A 109 -14.61 -1.84 -6.59
C GLU A 109 -14.50 -3.33 -6.90
N LEU A 110 -13.73 -4.08 -6.10
CA LEU A 110 -13.66 -5.53 -6.21
C LEU A 110 -15.04 -6.18 -5.98
N ILE A 111 -15.75 -5.77 -4.94
CA ILE A 111 -17.10 -6.29 -4.64
C ILE A 111 -18.05 -5.95 -5.79
N LYS A 112 -18.05 -4.71 -6.30
CA LYS A 112 -18.87 -4.35 -7.48
C LYS A 112 -18.58 -5.27 -8.65
N LYS A 113 -17.31 -5.52 -8.96
CA LYS A 113 -16.91 -6.38 -10.09
C LYS A 113 -17.41 -7.83 -9.92
N LEU A 114 -17.36 -8.36 -8.69
CA LEU A 114 -17.79 -9.72 -8.38
C LEU A 114 -19.32 -9.85 -8.21
N ASN A 115 -20.01 -8.77 -7.87
CA ASN A 115 -21.43 -8.73 -7.54
C ASN A 115 -22.25 -7.93 -8.57
N ASN A 116 -21.94 -8.08 -9.85
CA ASN A 116 -22.70 -7.50 -10.97
C ASN A 116 -22.93 -5.98 -10.90
N GLY A 117 -21.96 -5.23 -10.35
CA GLY A 117 -21.99 -3.77 -10.23
C GLY A 117 -22.58 -3.25 -8.91
N VAL A 118 -23.01 -4.12 -8.01
CA VAL A 118 -23.63 -3.72 -6.73
C VAL A 118 -22.62 -3.82 -5.59
N VAL A 119 -22.43 -2.71 -4.86
CA VAL A 119 -21.67 -2.73 -3.60
C VAL A 119 -22.54 -3.39 -2.53
N ASP A 120 -22.16 -4.59 -2.11
CA ASP A 120 -22.76 -5.26 -0.95
C ASP A 120 -21.69 -5.52 0.11
N THR A 121 -21.84 -4.89 1.27
CA THR A 121 -20.91 -5.02 2.40
C THR A 121 -20.93 -6.42 3.04
N LYS A 122 -21.94 -7.25 2.73
CA LYS A 122 -22.05 -8.64 3.16
C LYS A 122 -21.42 -9.61 2.16
N PHE A 123 -20.99 -9.12 1.00
CA PHE A 123 -20.40 -9.97 -0.03
C PHE A 123 -19.09 -10.57 0.46
N LYS A 124 -18.99 -11.91 0.39
CA LYS A 124 -17.77 -12.63 0.77
C LYS A 124 -16.87 -12.78 -0.44
N VAL A 125 -15.80 -12.00 -0.46
CA VAL A 125 -14.72 -12.14 -1.44
C VAL A 125 -13.93 -13.42 -1.16
N ASP A 126 -13.69 -14.23 -2.19
CA ASP A 126 -12.70 -15.31 -2.11
C ASP A 126 -11.29 -14.75 -2.30
N TRP A 127 -10.59 -14.58 -1.17
CA TRP A 127 -9.27 -13.99 -1.11
C TRP A 127 -8.16 -14.89 -1.68
N GLN A 128 -8.43 -16.17 -1.94
CA GLN A 128 -7.44 -17.07 -2.54
C GLN A 128 -7.05 -16.64 -3.96
N HIS A 129 -7.97 -15.99 -4.68
CA HIS A 129 -7.69 -15.43 -6.00
C HIS A 129 -6.76 -14.20 -5.98
N TYR A 130 -6.63 -13.55 -4.81
CA TYR A 130 -5.87 -12.30 -4.64
C TYR A 130 -4.66 -12.50 -3.73
N ARG A 131 -4.04 -13.69 -3.78
CA ARG A 131 -2.93 -14.04 -2.90
C ARG A 131 -1.66 -13.26 -3.26
N ASN A 132 -0.97 -12.74 -2.24
CA ASN A 132 0.27 -11.95 -2.37
C ASN A 132 0.13 -10.80 -3.37
N CYS A 133 -0.83 -9.91 -3.13
CA CYS A 133 -1.00 -8.71 -3.95
C CYS A 133 -1.44 -7.51 -3.13
N VAL A 134 -1.26 -6.32 -3.70
CA VAL A 134 -1.83 -5.07 -3.22
C VAL A 134 -2.95 -4.67 -4.18
N LEU A 135 -4.15 -4.51 -3.65
CA LEU A 135 -5.34 -4.06 -4.38
C LEU A 135 -5.53 -2.56 -4.14
N LEU A 136 -5.51 -1.80 -5.22
CA LEU A 136 -5.65 -0.35 -5.21
C LEU A 136 -6.73 0.06 -6.22
N THR A 137 -7.20 1.31 -6.12
CA THR A 137 -7.95 1.91 -7.22
C THR A 137 -7.18 3.07 -7.82
N GLN A 138 -7.29 3.21 -9.14
CA GLN A 138 -6.78 4.36 -9.86
C GLN A 138 -7.80 4.71 -10.95
N HIS A 139 -8.28 5.95 -10.99
CA HIS A 139 -9.33 6.39 -11.93
C HIS A 139 -10.57 5.47 -11.96
N ASN A 140 -11.02 5.00 -10.79
CA ASN A 140 -12.14 4.05 -10.63
C ASN A 140 -11.90 2.64 -11.23
N GLU A 141 -10.67 2.32 -11.62
CA GLU A 141 -10.28 0.97 -12.02
C GLU A 141 -9.56 0.25 -10.90
N LEU A 142 -9.89 -1.03 -10.71
CA LEU A 142 -9.21 -1.89 -9.75
C LEU A 142 -7.84 -2.30 -10.31
N ASN A 143 -6.78 -1.86 -9.65
CA ASN A 143 -5.40 -2.26 -9.93
C ASN A 143 -4.96 -3.35 -8.95
N GLN A 144 -4.51 -4.46 -9.50
CA GLN A 144 -3.91 -5.57 -8.75
C GLN A 144 -2.40 -5.58 -9.00
N LEU A 145 -1.64 -5.26 -7.96
CA LEU A 145 -0.18 -5.31 -7.98
C LEU A 145 0.26 -6.58 -7.28
N ASN A 146 0.74 -7.56 -8.04
CA ASN A 146 1.28 -8.79 -7.45
C ASN A 146 2.58 -8.47 -6.72
N THR A 147 2.75 -9.04 -5.53
CA THR A 147 3.91 -8.76 -4.69
C THR A 147 4.63 -10.02 -4.25
N LYS A 148 5.93 -9.86 -3.98
CA LYS A 148 6.77 -10.89 -3.38
C LYS A 148 7.49 -10.30 -2.17
N ILE A 149 7.65 -11.08 -1.12
CA ILE A 149 8.45 -10.63 0.03
C ILE A 149 9.91 -10.52 -0.42
N HIS A 150 10.45 -9.30 -0.34
CA HIS A 150 11.84 -9.02 -0.63
C HIS A 150 12.68 -9.10 0.66
N LYS A 151 12.25 -8.41 1.72
CA LYS A 151 12.96 -8.35 2.99
C LYS A 151 11.98 -8.14 4.14
N ILE A 152 12.31 -8.69 5.30
CA ILE A 152 11.65 -8.39 6.57
C ILE A 152 12.68 -7.67 7.43
N ILE A 153 12.31 -6.51 7.96
CA ILE A 153 13.18 -5.66 8.77
C ILE A 153 12.66 -5.70 10.19
N GLU A 154 13.55 -5.97 11.14
CA GLU A 154 13.28 -5.87 12.57
C GLU A 154 13.86 -4.55 13.08
N VAL A 155 13.04 -3.79 13.83
CA VAL A 155 13.33 -2.41 14.29
C VAL A 155 13.48 -2.38 15.80
#